data_AF-A0A7W7GCH6-F1
#
_entry.id   AF-A0A7W7GCH6-F1
#
_cell.length_a   1.000
_cell.length_b   1.000
_cell.length_c   1.000
_cell.angle_alpha   90.00
_cell.angle_beta   90.00
_cell.angle_gamma   90.00
#
_symmetry.space_group_name_H-M   'P 1'
#
loop_
_entity.id
_entity.type
_entity.pdbx_description
1 polymer ?
#
loop_
_entity_poly.entity_id
_entity_poly.type
_entity_poly.pdbx_seq_one_letter_code
_entity_poly.pdbx_strand_id
1 'polypeptide(L)' 'MTAVHPARSLRQRGAETDPQVLGTDAIIDALARREPAGEQDDIVVSLLRALTEDVDQRLSSVSITPST' A
#
# COMPACT_ATOMS: atom_id res chain seq x y z
N MET A 1 20.36 -30.55 -21.59
CA MET A 1 20.59 -29.10 -21.46
C MET A 1 19.30 -28.38 -21.79
N THR A 2 18.49 -28.04 -20.80
CA THR A 2 17.20 -27.37 -20.97
C THR A 2 17.39 -25.86 -20.87
N ALA A 3 17.10 -25.14 -21.96
CA ALA A 3 17.12 -23.69 -21.97
C ALA A 3 16.01 -23.15 -21.05
N VAL A 4 16.40 -22.38 -20.03
CA VAL A 4 15.49 -21.70 -19.11
C VAL A 4 15.03 -20.40 -19.78
N HIS A 5 13.73 -20.27 -20.01
CA HIS A 5 13.10 -19.14 -20.71
C HIS A 5 13.38 -17.78 -20.03
N PRO A 6 13.89 -16.75 -20.73
CA PRO A 6 14.10 -15.41 -20.18
C PRO A 6 12.85 -14.51 -20.19
N ALA A 7 11.68 -15.03 -20.59
CA ALA A 7 10.48 -14.21 -20.84
C ALA A 7 9.89 -13.51 -19.60
N ARG A 8 10.29 -13.91 -18.38
CA ARG A 8 9.75 -13.33 -17.13
C ARG A 8 10.34 -11.96 -16.81
N SER A 9 11.59 -11.70 -17.20
CA SER A 9 12.32 -10.49 -16.79
C SER A 9 11.89 -9.23 -17.54
N LEU A 10 11.42 -9.36 -18.80
CA LEU A 10 11.02 -8.21 -19.61
C LEU A 10 9.65 -7.64 -19.18
N ARG A 11 8.74 -8.50 -18.73
CA ARG A 11 7.41 -8.10 -18.24
C ARG A 11 7.49 -7.36 -16.92
N GLN A 12 8.43 -7.74 -16.06
CA GLN A 12 8.68 -7.06 -14.79
C GLN A 12 9.14 -5.63 -15.05
N ARG A 13 10.17 -5.45 -15.88
CA ARG A 13 10.74 -4.14 -16.22
C ARG A 13 9.73 -3.16 -16.83
N GLY A 14 8.76 -3.66 -17.61
CA GLY A 14 7.70 -2.82 -18.18
C GLY A 14 6.71 -2.32 -17.12
N ALA A 15 6.39 -3.15 -16.13
CA ALA A 15 5.47 -2.82 -15.04
C ALA A 15 6.06 -1.78 -14.07
N GLU A 16 7.38 -1.78 -13.84
CA GLU A 16 8.06 -0.80 -12.96
C GLU A 16 8.06 0.63 -13.55
N THR A 17 7.82 0.76 -14.85
CA THR A 17 7.68 2.04 -15.57
C THR A 17 6.24 2.35 -15.97
N ASP A 18 5.28 1.49 -15.63
CA ASP A 18 3.88 1.73 -15.95
C ASP A 18 3.36 2.88 -15.06
N PRO A 19 2.85 3.99 -15.65
CA PRO A 19 2.34 5.11 -14.88
C PRO A 19 1.21 4.74 -13.93
N GLN A 20 0.42 3.69 -14.23
CA GLN A 20 -0.62 3.20 -13.33
C GLN A 20 -0.04 2.49 -12.10
N VAL A 21 1.04 1.72 -12.29
CA VAL A 21 1.74 1.05 -11.18
C VAL A 21 2.42 2.09 -10.31
N LEU A 22 3.13 3.06 -10.91
CA LEU A 22 3.76 4.15 -10.18
C LEU A 22 2.75 5.02 -9.41
N GLY A 23 1.57 5.29 -10.00
CA GLY A 23 0.48 5.99 -9.32
C GLY A 23 -0.07 5.19 -8.14
N THR A 24 -0.24 3.88 -8.30
CA THR A 24 -0.68 2.99 -7.23
C THR A 24 0.35 2.92 -6.10
N ASP A 25 1.64 2.77 -6.43
CA ASP A 25 2.72 2.75 -5.45
C ASP A 25 2.79 4.05 -4.66
N ALA A 26 2.60 5.21 -5.31
CA ALA A 26 2.53 6.50 -4.63
C ALA A 26 1.35 6.60 -3.64
N ILE A 27 0.19 6.04 -3.98
CA ILE A 27 -0.96 5.97 -3.08
C ILE A 27 -0.66 5.06 -1.88
N ILE A 28 -0.07 3.88 -2.13
CA ILE A 28 0.34 2.94 -1.07
C ILE A 28 1.35 3.60 -0.13
N ASP A 29 2.34 4.30 -0.68
CA ASP A 29 3.36 5.03 0.07
C ASP A 29 2.75 6.16 0.92
N ALA A 30 1.78 6.89 0.39
CA ALA A 30 1.08 7.94 1.12
C ALA A 30 0.25 7.35 2.28
N LEU A 31 -0.48 6.25 2.02
CA LEU A 31 -1.23 5.54 3.07
C LEU A 31 -0.30 4.98 4.16
N ALA A 32 0.86 4.42 3.78
CA ALA A 32 1.86 3.93 4.72
C ALA A 32 2.42 5.05 5.62
N ARG A 33 2.63 6.25 5.05
CA ARG A 33 3.09 7.45 5.77
C ARG A 33 2.00 8.20 6.52
N ARG A 34 0.73 7.78 6.39
CA ARG A 34 -0.45 8.51 6.90
C ARG A 34 -0.61 9.92 6.31
N GLU A 35 -0.09 10.10 5.11
CA GLU A 35 -0.20 11.34 4.35
C GLU A 35 -1.50 11.36 3.54
N PRO A 36 -2.04 12.55 3.23
CA PRO A 36 -3.15 12.67 2.31
C PRO A 36 -2.71 12.20 0.92
N ALA A 37 -3.22 11.06 0.46
CA ALA A 37 -3.12 10.67 -0.94
C ALA A 37 -3.92 11.68 -1.79
N GLY A 38 -3.34 12.13 -2.90
CA GLY A 38 -3.81 13.29 -3.69
C GLY A 38 -5.21 13.16 -4.31
N GLU A 39 -5.85 12.01 -4.24
CA GLU A 39 -7.23 11.81 -4.68
C GLU A 39 -8.17 11.68 -3.48
N GLN A 40 -8.75 12.81 -3.06
CA GLN A 40 -9.78 12.84 -2.02
C GLN A 40 -11.11 12.16 -2.44
N ASP A 41 -11.31 11.89 -3.73
CA ASP A 41 -12.57 11.37 -4.29
C ASP A 41 -12.58 9.84 -4.53
N ASP A 42 -11.45 9.14 -4.32
CA ASP A 42 -11.45 7.68 -4.42
C ASP A 42 -11.98 7.05 -3.12
N ILE A 43 -13.19 6.47 -3.20
CA ILE A 43 -13.88 5.79 -2.10
C ILE A 43 -13.01 4.66 -1.52
N VAL A 44 -12.24 3.96 -2.35
CA VAL A 44 -11.37 2.87 -1.91
C VAL A 44 -10.21 3.41 -1.09
N VAL A 45 -9.57 4.50 -1.54
CA VAL A 45 -8.49 5.16 -0.80
C VAL A 45 -8.99 5.71 0.54
N SER A 46 -10.18 6.29 0.55
CA SER A 46 -10.84 6.77 1.78
C SER A 46 -11.13 5.63 2.77
N LEU A 47 -11.66 4.51 2.28
CA LEU A 47 -11.88 3.30 3.09
C LEU A 47 -10.57 2.74 3.65
N LEU A 48 -9.53 2.63 2.83
CA LEU A 48 -8.21 2.15 3.25
C LEU A 48 -7.62 3.05 4.34
N ARG A 49 -7.78 4.36 4.22
CA ARG A 49 -7.35 5.32 5.25
C ARG A 49 -8.13 5.12 6.56
N ALA A 50 -9.45 4.96 6.49
CA ALA A 50 -10.27 4.73 7.68
C ALA A 50 -9.91 3.41 8.39
N LEU A 51 -9.69 2.33 7.64
CA LEU A 51 -9.27 1.03 8.20
C LEU A 51 -7.90 1.13 8.88
N THR A 52 -7.00 1.88 8.27
CA THR A 52 -5.65 2.11 8.80
C THR A 52 -5.71 2.82 10.15
N GLU A 53 -6.53 3.87 10.24
CA GLU A 53 -6.77 4.62 11.49
C GLU A 53 -7.45 3.76 12.57
N ASP A 54 -8.44 2.93 12.20
CA ASP A 54 -9.08 1.98 13.14
C ASP A 54 -8.07 1.01 13.76
N VAL A 55 -7.15 0.46 12.96
CA VAL A 55 -6.07 -0.41 13.45
C VAL A 55 -5.16 0.34 14.42
N ASP A 56 -4.74 1.55 14.09
CA ASP A 56 -3.88 2.38 14.95
C ASP A 56 -4.56 2.67 16.31
N GLN A 57 -5.86 2.98 16.31
CA GLN A 57 -6.66 3.17 17.53
C GLN A 57 -6.79 1.90 18.38
N ARG A 58 -6.98 0.74 17.74
CA ARG A 58 -7.06 -0.54 18.45
C ARG A 58 -5.74 -0.91 19.10
N LEU A 59 -4.62 -0.68 18.42
CA LEU A 59 -3.28 -0.87 19.00
C LEU A 59 -3.06 0.03 20.21
N SER A 60 -3.49 1.30 20.13
CA SER A 60 -3.44 2.23 21.27
C SER A 60 -4.36 1.82 22.42
N SER A 61 -5.48 1.17 22.14
CA SER A 61 -6.45 0.73 23.16
C SER A 61 -5.96 -0.51 23.91
N VAL A 62 -5.23 -1.41 23.25
CA VAL A 62 -4.63 -2.61 23.87
C VAL A 62 -3.46 -2.25 24.78
N SER A 63 -2.76 -1.13 24.56
CA SER A 63 -1.66 -0.70 25.44
C SER A 63 -2.11 -0.10 26.79
N ILE A 64 -3.41 0.03 27.05
CA ILE A 64 -3.98 0.66 28.26
C ILE A 64 -4.56 -0.37 29.25
N THR A 65 -4.32 -1.67 29.07
CA THR A 65 -4.45 -2.57 30.23
C THR A 65 -3.17 -2.48 31.06
N PRO A 66 -3.16 -1.81 32.23
CA PRO A 66 -2.03 -1.93 33.14
C PRO A 66 -1.88 -3.40 33.48
N SER A 67 -0.66 -3.93 33.32
CA SER A 67 -0.32 -5.22 33.92
C SER A 67 -0.57 -5.11 35.43
N THR A 68 -1.25 -6.13 35.95
CA THR A 68 -1.86 -6.24 37.29
C THR A 68 -0.96 -5.77 38.43
#